data_AF-A0A947NQ30-F1
#
_entry.id   AF-A0A947NQ30-F1
#
_cell.length_a   1.000
_cell.length_b   1.000
_cell.length_c   1.000
_cell.angle_alpha   90.00
_cell.angle_beta   90.00
_cell.angle_gamma   90.00
#
_symmetry.space_group_name_H-M   'P 1'
#
loop_
_entity.id
_entity.type
_entity.pdbx_description
1 polymer ?
#
loop_
_entity_poly.entity_id
_entity_poly.type
_entity_poly.pdbx_seq_one_letter_code
_entity_poly.pdbx_strand_id
1 'polypeptide(L)'
;MDNESQNNYRRNWRWFYLKWQFFLLLAIGGAVIWWLNYGNICRLPINYRLGQVDARFGLTRAEIMPALEQAEQWWESSLGADLFEYDTGVEYALTINFVFDERQRATQELRLIQSQKLALEDEIENIVGEYRDLRALYDQREVAVLELQTIYNDQLEQFKQLVQVWNKRGGAPHVVYDELQKEQAELDEFVIQINSFIAQQNELATRINQLADTESETVQIFNEGVREFNENYVVRENYEEEQGIYGLDTINVYQFDDQSDLISLLAHELGHALGLDHSDDPQSVMYPKKNERQVIGETRISSQSMQVLKKRCNLK
;
A
#
# COMPACT_ATOMS: atom_id res chain seq x y z
N MET A 1 52.14 14.13 80.43
CA MET A 1 51.85 13.06 79.46
C MET A 1 50.63 13.51 78.67
N ASP A 2 50.75 14.14 77.48
CA ASP A 2 49.71 14.07 76.42
C ASP A 2 49.98 14.78 75.08
N ASN A 3 51.25 14.99 74.64
CA ASN A 3 51.51 15.65 73.35
C ASN A 3 51.93 14.68 72.22
N GLU A 4 52.36 13.45 72.52
CA GLU A 4 52.75 12.46 71.50
C GLU A 4 51.58 11.65 70.94
N SER A 5 50.53 11.41 71.74
CA SER A 5 49.33 10.64 71.36
C SER A 5 48.49 11.38 70.30
N GLN A 6 48.29 12.69 70.46
CA GLN A 6 47.51 13.51 69.52
C GLN A 6 48.22 13.73 68.17
N ASN A 7 49.56 13.76 68.16
CA ASN A 7 50.34 13.99 66.96
C ASN A 7 50.33 12.77 66.02
N ASN A 8 50.35 11.55 66.58
CA ASN A 8 50.24 10.31 65.80
C ASN A 8 48.84 10.11 65.20
N TYR A 9 47.77 10.48 65.92
CA TYR A 9 46.39 10.41 65.39
C TYR A 9 46.18 11.35 64.19
N ARG A 10 46.65 12.61 64.28
CA ARG A 10 46.59 13.58 63.17
C ARG A 10 47.41 13.17 61.96
N ARG A 11 48.55 12.50 62.18
CA ARG A 11 49.43 12.01 61.10
C ARG A 11 48.82 10.82 60.36
N ASN A 12 48.19 9.89 61.07
CA ASN A 12 47.49 8.75 60.47
C ASN A 12 46.22 9.17 59.69
N TRP A 13 45.47 10.15 60.21
CA TRP A 13 44.31 10.71 59.49
C TRP A 13 44.69 11.46 58.21
N ARG A 14 45.81 12.21 58.21
CA ARG A 14 46.34 12.86 57.01
C ARG A 14 46.71 11.84 55.93
N TRP A 15 47.36 10.73 56.30
CA TRP A 15 47.70 9.67 55.36
C TRP A 15 46.46 8.93 54.82
N PHE A 16 45.42 8.77 55.65
CA PHE A 16 44.15 8.21 55.22
C PHE A 16 43.43 9.12 54.22
N TYR A 17 43.33 10.43 54.50
CA TYR A 17 42.74 11.42 53.59
C TYR A 17 43.51 11.53 52.27
N LEU A 18 44.85 11.52 52.30
CA LEU A 18 45.67 11.58 51.09
C LEU A 18 45.47 10.34 50.20
N LYS A 19 45.38 9.14 50.79
CA LYS A 19 45.07 7.93 50.03
C LYS A 19 43.66 7.96 49.45
N TRP A 20 42.68 8.45 50.22
CA TRP A 20 41.30 8.53 49.76
C TRP A 20 41.13 9.56 48.63
N GLN A 21 41.78 10.72 48.74
CA GLN A 21 41.84 11.72 47.67
C GLN A 21 42.52 11.17 46.40
N PHE A 22 43.57 10.36 46.53
CA PHE A 22 44.23 9.72 45.40
C PHE A 22 43.31 8.70 44.69
N PHE A 23 42.58 7.87 45.45
CA PHE A 23 41.57 6.97 44.88
C PHE A 23 40.43 7.71 44.18
N LEU A 24 39.97 8.82 44.76
CA LEU A 24 38.90 9.65 44.18
C LEU A 24 39.38 10.33 42.89
N LEU A 25 40.63 10.82 42.85
CA LEU A 25 41.25 11.36 41.64
C LEU A 25 41.45 10.30 40.56
N LEU A 26 41.81 9.06 40.93
CA LEU A 26 41.89 7.95 39.98
C LEU A 26 40.51 7.53 39.46
N ALA A 27 39.49 7.53 40.31
CA ALA A 27 38.11 7.22 39.90
C ALA A 27 37.53 8.32 39.00
N ILE A 28 37.74 9.60 39.33
CA ILE A 28 37.35 10.73 38.48
C ILE A 28 38.17 10.69 37.18
N GLY A 29 39.48 10.49 37.26
CA GLY A 29 40.34 10.38 36.08
C GLY A 29 39.93 9.23 35.17
N GLY A 30 39.62 8.07 35.75
CA GLY A 30 39.06 6.92 35.04
C GLY A 30 37.70 7.22 34.40
N ALA A 31 36.79 7.87 35.13
CA ALA A 31 35.49 8.29 34.61
C ALA A 31 35.61 9.34 33.49
N VAL A 32 36.55 10.28 33.59
CA VAL A 32 36.82 11.30 32.57
C VAL A 32 37.49 10.68 31.34
N ILE A 33 38.47 9.80 31.52
CA ILE A 33 39.11 9.07 30.40
C ILE A 33 38.11 8.15 29.72
N TRP A 34 37.25 7.49 30.48
CA TRP A 34 36.17 6.66 29.95
C TRP A 34 35.15 7.51 29.19
N TRP A 35 34.71 8.64 29.76
CA TRP A 35 33.79 9.58 29.10
C TRP A 35 34.39 10.20 27.82
N LEU A 36 35.68 10.51 27.81
CA LEU A 36 36.37 11.08 26.64
C LEU A 36 36.62 10.05 25.52
N ASN A 37 36.82 8.76 25.84
CA ASN A 37 37.13 7.73 24.84
C ASN A 37 35.91 6.90 24.43
N TYR A 38 34.99 6.60 25.35
CA TYR A 38 33.81 5.75 25.11
C TYR A 38 32.50 6.54 25.11
N GLY A 39 32.49 7.80 25.56
CA GLY A 39 31.31 8.66 25.47
C GLY A 39 31.12 9.33 24.11
N ASN A 40 32.11 9.25 23.21
CA ASN A 40 32.03 9.80 21.86
C ASN A 40 31.67 8.72 20.84
N ILE A 41 30.36 8.54 20.64
CA ILE A 41 29.83 7.56 19.66
C ILE A 41 30.26 7.86 18.22
N CYS A 42 30.58 9.11 17.88
CA CYS A 42 31.05 9.48 16.53
C CYS A 42 32.52 9.09 16.25
N ARG A 43 33.22 8.45 17.19
CA ARG A 43 34.60 7.94 16.98
C ARG A 43 34.69 6.41 16.98
N LEU A 44 33.62 5.75 17.39
CA LEU A 44 33.51 4.31 17.50
C LEU A 44 32.12 3.95 16.94
N PRO A 45 32.04 3.58 15.64
CA PRO A 45 30.76 3.29 15.02
C PRO A 45 30.06 2.13 15.74
N ILE A 46 28.74 2.16 15.74
CA ILE A 46 27.92 1.06 16.23
C ILE A 46 27.95 -0.03 15.17
N ASN A 47 28.66 -1.11 15.48
CA ASN A 47 28.64 -2.28 14.62
C ASN A 47 27.25 -2.91 14.63
N TYR A 48 26.72 -3.23 13.45
CA TYR A 48 25.44 -3.90 13.31
C TYR A 48 25.54 -5.05 12.30
N ARG A 49 24.59 -5.97 12.39
CA ARG A 49 24.49 -7.12 11.49
C ARG A 49 23.05 -7.48 11.19
N LEU A 50 22.84 -8.13 10.05
CA LEU A 50 21.53 -8.67 9.68
C LEU A 50 21.36 -10.05 10.29
N GLY A 51 20.40 -10.17 11.20
CA GLY A 51 20.00 -11.40 11.86
C GLY A 51 19.03 -12.24 11.04
N GLN A 52 17.93 -12.64 11.65
CA GLN A 52 16.88 -13.42 10.99
C GLN A 52 16.10 -12.52 10.04
N VAL A 53 15.94 -12.96 8.79
CA VAL A 53 15.03 -12.33 7.82
C VAL A 53 13.99 -13.36 7.44
N ASP A 54 12.74 -13.13 7.84
CA ASP A 54 11.64 -14.01 7.46
C ASP A 54 11.32 -13.86 5.97
N ALA A 55 11.37 -14.97 5.22
CA ALA A 55 11.16 -14.95 3.77
C ALA A 55 9.74 -14.49 3.38
N ARG A 56 8.76 -14.51 4.30
CA ARG A 56 7.38 -14.04 4.05
C ARG A 56 7.28 -12.54 3.84
N PHE A 57 8.29 -11.75 4.21
CA PHE A 57 8.38 -10.36 3.77
C PHE A 57 8.57 -10.22 2.25
N GLY A 58 9.04 -11.27 1.57
CA GLY A 58 9.37 -11.21 0.14
C GLY A 58 10.65 -10.44 -0.16
N LEU A 59 11.45 -10.12 0.86
CA LEU A 59 12.72 -9.40 0.72
C LEU A 59 13.91 -10.35 0.70
N THR A 60 14.85 -10.07 -0.20
CA THR A 60 16.18 -10.64 -0.21
C THR A 60 17.14 -9.79 0.60
N ARG A 61 18.26 -10.37 1.06
CA ARG A 61 19.33 -9.59 1.69
C ARG A 61 19.84 -8.46 0.79
N ALA A 62 19.86 -8.67 -0.53
CA ALA A 62 20.31 -7.67 -1.50
C ALA A 62 19.36 -6.46 -1.59
N GLU A 63 18.10 -6.60 -1.22
CA GLU A 63 17.11 -5.49 -1.16
C GLU A 63 17.13 -4.78 0.20
N ILE A 64 17.51 -5.50 1.27
CA ILE A 64 17.60 -4.94 2.64
C ILE A 64 18.87 -4.09 2.81
N MET A 65 20.02 -4.54 2.30
CA MET A 65 21.29 -3.84 2.51
C MET A 65 21.26 -2.37 2.02
N PRO A 66 20.76 -2.06 0.81
CA PRO A 66 20.64 -0.66 0.38
C PRO A 66 19.68 0.17 1.25
N ALA A 67 18.67 -0.45 1.89
CA ALA A 67 17.78 0.27 2.79
C ALA A 67 18.50 0.67 4.08
N LEU A 68 19.33 -0.23 4.63
CA LEU A 68 20.16 0.03 5.81
C LEU A 68 21.20 1.11 5.53
N GLU A 69 21.93 0.99 4.42
CA GLU A 69 22.91 2.02 4.01
C GLU A 69 22.27 3.40 3.88
N GLN A 70 21.07 3.48 3.29
CA GLN A 70 20.33 4.74 3.19
C GLN A 70 19.88 5.23 4.57
N ALA A 71 19.40 4.36 5.45
CA ALA A 71 18.97 4.72 6.79
C ALA A 71 20.13 5.26 7.65
N GLU A 72 21.33 4.69 7.53
CA GLU A 72 22.56 5.18 8.17
C GLU A 72 22.92 6.58 7.66
N GLN A 73 22.88 6.77 6.33
CA GLN A 73 23.24 8.02 5.68
C GLN A 73 22.41 9.21 6.15
N TRP A 74 21.18 9.02 6.63
CA TRP A 74 20.39 10.10 7.22
C TRP A 74 21.12 10.76 8.38
N TRP A 75 21.67 9.94 9.27
CA TRP A 75 22.37 10.37 10.47
C TRP A 75 23.80 10.81 10.15
N GLU A 76 24.51 10.02 9.36
CA GLU A 76 25.93 10.23 9.04
C GLU A 76 26.15 11.48 8.20
N SER A 77 25.32 11.71 7.17
CA SER A 77 25.43 12.91 6.32
C SER A 77 25.23 14.20 7.10
N SER A 78 24.39 14.15 8.13
CA SER A 78 24.06 15.30 8.98
C SER A 78 25.17 15.66 9.96
N LEU A 79 26.04 14.71 10.30
CA LEU A 79 27.16 14.89 11.23
C LEU A 79 28.53 14.88 10.52
N GLY A 80 28.62 14.38 9.29
CA GLY A 80 29.86 14.16 8.56
C GLY A 80 30.77 13.13 9.24
N ALA A 81 30.18 12.09 9.83
CA ALA A 81 30.88 11.05 10.58
C ALA A 81 30.23 9.69 10.35
N ASP A 82 31.03 8.64 10.31
CA ASP A 82 30.58 7.25 10.23
C ASP A 82 30.09 6.83 11.63
N LEU A 83 28.79 6.56 11.74
CA LEU A 83 28.09 6.26 13.00
C LEU A 83 27.77 4.77 13.11
N PHE A 84 27.64 4.10 11.98
CA PHE A 84 27.29 2.69 11.88
C PHE A 84 28.27 1.97 10.98
N GLU A 85 28.50 0.69 11.28
CA GLU A 85 29.34 -0.16 10.45
C GLU A 85 28.72 -1.55 10.36
N TYR A 86 28.49 -2.03 9.14
CA TYR A 86 28.03 -3.40 8.95
C TYR A 86 29.20 -4.37 9.16
N ASP A 87 29.20 -5.07 10.30
CA ASP A 87 30.23 -6.05 10.62
C ASP A 87 29.63 -7.33 11.21
N THR A 88 29.88 -8.45 10.53
CA THR A 88 29.42 -9.79 10.94
C THR A 88 30.43 -10.54 11.80
N GLY A 89 31.66 -10.04 11.92
CA GLY A 89 32.78 -10.67 12.62
C GLY A 89 32.93 -10.26 14.08
N VAL A 90 32.21 -9.24 14.53
CA VAL A 90 32.24 -8.77 15.94
C VAL A 90 31.30 -9.57 16.84
N GLU A 91 31.74 -9.81 18.08
CA GLU A 91 30.99 -10.57 19.08
C GLU A 91 29.74 -9.80 19.56
N TYR A 92 29.84 -8.49 19.71
CA TYR A 92 28.77 -7.60 20.18
C TYR A 92 28.41 -6.61 19.06
N ALA A 93 27.32 -6.90 18.34
CA ALA A 93 26.76 -6.04 17.30
C ALA A 93 25.24 -5.93 17.46
N LEU A 94 24.72 -4.75 17.12
CA LEU A 94 23.29 -4.50 17.00
C LEU A 94 22.71 -5.45 15.94
N THR A 95 21.81 -6.35 16.36
CA THR A 95 21.25 -7.35 15.45
C THR A 95 19.89 -6.90 14.93
N ILE A 96 19.77 -6.74 13.62
CA ILE A 96 18.54 -6.30 12.95
C ILE A 96 17.82 -7.53 12.41
N ASN A 97 16.58 -7.78 12.87
CA ASN A 97 15.76 -8.89 12.44
C ASN A 97 14.49 -8.40 11.74
N PHE A 98 13.99 -9.19 10.79
CA PHE A 98 12.70 -9.00 10.16
C PHE A 98 11.79 -10.15 10.59
N VAL A 99 10.84 -9.83 11.47
CA VAL A 99 9.96 -10.81 12.13
C VAL A 99 8.55 -10.67 11.57
N PHE A 100 8.16 -11.63 10.73
CA PHE A 100 6.88 -11.56 10.05
C PHE A 100 5.74 -11.98 10.97
N ASP A 101 4.79 -11.08 11.21
CA ASP A 101 3.59 -11.35 11.99
C ASP A 101 2.33 -10.78 11.32
N GLU A 102 1.23 -10.73 12.08
CA GLU A 102 -0.07 -10.27 11.58
C GLU A 102 -0.06 -8.82 11.10
N ARG A 103 0.89 -7.97 11.54
CA ARG A 103 1.02 -6.59 11.06
C ARG A 103 1.44 -6.56 9.59
N GLN A 104 2.55 -7.22 9.24
CA GLN A 104 2.97 -7.30 7.83
C GLN A 104 1.96 -8.06 6.96
N ARG A 105 1.34 -9.12 7.51
CA ARG A 105 0.31 -9.85 6.77
C ARG A 105 -0.86 -8.92 6.42
N ALA A 106 -1.38 -8.16 7.38
CA ALA A 106 -2.45 -7.19 7.13
C ALA A 106 -2.05 -6.15 6.08
N THR A 107 -0.82 -5.62 6.14
CA THR A 107 -0.31 -4.68 5.13
C THR A 107 -0.24 -5.29 3.73
N GLN A 108 0.24 -6.54 3.61
CA GLN A 108 0.31 -7.23 2.32
C GLN A 108 -1.09 -7.52 1.76
N GLU A 109 -2.02 -8.01 2.58
CA GLU A 109 -3.41 -8.27 2.17
C GLU A 109 -4.15 -6.99 1.78
N LEU A 110 -3.95 -5.90 2.53
CA LEU A 110 -4.53 -4.59 2.18
C LEU A 110 -4.03 -4.12 0.81
N ARG A 111 -2.75 -4.31 0.50
CA ARG A 111 -2.17 -3.96 -0.80
C ARG A 111 -2.79 -4.77 -1.93
N LEU A 112 -3.07 -6.07 -1.70
CA LEU A 112 -3.76 -6.91 -2.67
C LEU A 112 -5.18 -6.41 -2.93
N ILE A 113 -5.94 -6.07 -1.88
CA ILE A 113 -7.30 -5.51 -2.00
C ILE A 113 -7.29 -4.17 -2.75
N GLN A 114 -6.32 -3.30 -2.46
CA GLN A 114 -6.17 -2.05 -3.19
C GLN A 114 -5.89 -2.28 -4.69
N SER A 115 -5.03 -3.24 -5.03
CA SER A 115 -4.78 -3.62 -6.43
C SER A 115 -6.02 -4.21 -7.10
N GLN A 116 -6.77 -5.06 -6.40
CA GLN A 116 -8.02 -5.63 -6.91
C GLN A 116 -9.09 -4.56 -7.11
N LYS A 117 -9.14 -3.54 -6.24
CA LYS A 117 -10.05 -2.40 -6.40
C LYS A 117 -9.77 -1.66 -7.71
N LEU A 118 -8.50 -1.37 -8.00
CA LEU A 118 -8.12 -0.69 -9.25
C LEU A 118 -8.50 -1.52 -10.49
N ALA A 119 -8.28 -2.85 -10.43
CA ALA A 119 -8.68 -3.75 -11.50
C ALA A 119 -10.21 -3.81 -11.68
N LEU A 120 -10.97 -3.83 -10.57
CA LEU A 120 -12.43 -3.75 -10.58
C LEU A 120 -12.94 -2.45 -11.21
N GLU A 121 -12.33 -1.32 -10.88
CA GLU A 121 -12.70 -0.01 -11.45
C GLU A 121 -12.53 0.00 -12.98
N ASP A 122 -11.44 -0.56 -13.50
CA ASP A 122 -11.19 -0.73 -14.95
C ASP A 122 -12.20 -1.70 -15.60
N GLU A 123 -12.49 -2.82 -14.95
CA GLU A 123 -13.46 -3.80 -15.44
C GLU A 123 -14.88 -3.21 -15.52
N ILE A 124 -15.31 -2.47 -14.49
CA ILE A 124 -16.60 -1.77 -14.49
C ILE A 124 -16.64 -0.72 -15.59
N GLU A 125 -15.57 0.05 -15.80
CA GLU A 125 -15.53 1.04 -16.89
C GLU A 125 -15.72 0.38 -18.26
N ASN A 126 -15.08 -0.77 -18.49
CA ASN A 126 -15.25 -1.55 -19.71
C ASN A 126 -16.70 -2.06 -19.87
N ILE A 127 -17.31 -2.60 -18.82
CA ILE A 127 -18.72 -3.04 -18.83
C ILE A 127 -19.66 -1.88 -19.16
N VAL A 128 -19.47 -0.71 -18.54
CA VAL A 128 -20.29 0.48 -18.82
C VAL A 128 -20.13 0.93 -20.27
N GLY A 129 -18.92 0.83 -20.83
CA GLY A 129 -18.66 1.07 -22.25
C GLY A 129 -19.47 0.14 -23.15
N GLU A 130 -19.35 -1.17 -22.95
CA GLU A 130 -20.05 -2.18 -23.76
C GLU A 130 -21.58 -2.07 -23.62
N TYR A 131 -22.08 -1.86 -22.39
CA TYR A 131 -23.50 -1.63 -22.14
C TYR A 131 -24.04 -0.46 -22.96
N ARG A 132 -23.31 0.66 -22.99
CA ARG A 132 -23.71 1.86 -23.74
C ARG A 132 -23.83 1.55 -25.24
N ASP A 133 -22.86 0.84 -25.81
CA ASP A 133 -22.83 0.51 -27.22
C ASP A 133 -23.95 -0.47 -27.60
N LEU A 134 -24.15 -1.51 -26.80
CA LEU A 134 -25.25 -2.46 -27.01
C LEU A 134 -26.62 -1.81 -26.86
N ARG A 135 -26.79 -0.92 -25.88
CA ARG A 135 -28.04 -0.19 -25.68
C ARG A 135 -28.35 0.73 -26.86
N ALA A 136 -27.36 1.46 -27.36
CA ALA A 136 -27.52 2.31 -28.53
C ALA A 136 -27.94 1.50 -29.77
N LEU A 137 -27.33 0.32 -29.97
CA LEU A 137 -27.70 -0.58 -31.05
C LEU A 137 -29.12 -1.16 -30.87
N TYR A 138 -29.49 -1.52 -29.64
CA TYR A 138 -30.84 -1.98 -29.32
C TYR A 138 -31.88 -0.91 -29.67
N ASP A 139 -31.68 0.33 -29.22
CA ASP A 139 -32.59 1.45 -29.46
C ASP A 139 -32.71 1.77 -30.96
N GLN A 140 -31.59 1.73 -31.69
CA GLN A 140 -31.60 1.90 -33.15
C GLN A 140 -32.43 0.79 -33.85
N ARG A 141 -32.31 -0.46 -33.40
CA ARG A 141 -33.05 -1.58 -33.96
C ARG A 141 -34.54 -1.51 -33.66
N GLU A 142 -34.90 -1.05 -32.47
CA GLU A 142 -36.30 -0.83 -32.09
C GLU A 142 -36.99 0.13 -33.08
N VAL A 143 -36.35 1.25 -33.40
CA VAL A 143 -36.85 2.20 -34.40
C VAL A 143 -36.99 1.55 -35.78
N ALA A 144 -35.97 0.81 -36.23
CA ALA A 144 -36.01 0.16 -37.54
C ALA A 144 -37.13 -0.90 -37.66
N VAL A 145 -37.39 -1.66 -36.60
CA VAL A 145 -38.49 -2.64 -36.57
C VAL A 145 -39.84 -1.93 -36.68
N LEU A 146 -40.04 -0.82 -35.96
CA LEU A 146 -41.28 -0.05 -36.01
C LEU A 146 -41.52 0.56 -37.40
N GLU A 147 -40.48 1.07 -38.06
CA GLU A 147 -40.56 1.59 -39.43
C GLU A 147 -40.94 0.48 -40.43
N LEU A 148 -40.30 -0.68 -40.35
CA LEU A 148 -40.61 -1.83 -41.21
C LEU A 148 -42.03 -2.35 -40.98
N GLN A 149 -42.49 -2.42 -39.74
CA GLN A 149 -43.86 -2.80 -39.41
C GLN A 149 -44.88 -1.82 -40.01
N THR A 150 -44.58 -0.53 -39.99
CA THR A 150 -45.44 0.50 -40.58
C THR A 150 -45.55 0.31 -42.09
N ILE A 151 -44.41 0.14 -42.78
CA ILE A 151 -44.37 -0.11 -44.23
C ILE A 151 -45.13 -1.39 -44.59
N TYR A 152 -44.88 -2.48 -43.88
CA TYR A 152 -45.55 -3.76 -44.09
C TYR A 152 -47.08 -3.63 -43.94
N ASN A 153 -47.55 -2.96 -42.88
CA ASN A 153 -48.98 -2.80 -42.62
C ASN A 153 -49.67 -1.99 -43.72
N ASP A 154 -49.02 -0.91 -44.21
CA ASP A 154 -49.54 -0.10 -45.29
C ASP A 154 -49.64 -0.88 -46.61
N GLN A 155 -48.60 -1.64 -46.97
CA GLN A 155 -48.60 -2.48 -48.17
C GLN A 155 -49.61 -3.63 -48.07
N LEU A 156 -49.71 -4.27 -46.91
CA LEU A 156 -50.68 -5.34 -46.67
C LEU A 156 -52.12 -4.84 -46.84
N GLU A 157 -52.42 -3.62 -46.39
CA GLU A 157 -53.75 -3.03 -46.55
C GLU A 157 -54.06 -2.72 -48.03
N GLN A 158 -53.10 -2.16 -48.78
CA GLN A 158 -53.24 -1.93 -50.22
C GLN A 158 -53.47 -3.24 -50.99
N PHE A 159 -52.67 -4.26 -50.71
CA PHE A 159 -52.80 -5.60 -51.28
C PHE A 159 -54.20 -6.20 -50.99
N LYS A 160 -54.66 -6.15 -49.73
CA LYS A 160 -55.99 -6.62 -49.33
C LYS A 160 -57.10 -5.92 -50.11
N GLN A 161 -57.02 -4.60 -50.29
CA GLN A 161 -58.01 -3.84 -51.05
C GLN A 161 -58.02 -4.25 -52.54
N LEU A 162 -56.85 -4.42 -53.15
CA LEU A 162 -56.73 -4.84 -54.54
C LEU A 162 -57.31 -6.25 -54.77
N VAL A 163 -56.98 -7.20 -53.90
CA VAL A 163 -57.53 -8.56 -53.92
C VAL A 163 -59.06 -8.54 -53.80
N GLN A 164 -59.62 -7.71 -52.90
CA GLN A 164 -61.07 -7.57 -52.76
C GLN A 164 -61.75 -7.02 -54.02
N VAL A 165 -61.14 -6.03 -54.70
CA VAL A 165 -61.67 -5.47 -55.96
C VAL A 165 -61.76 -6.56 -57.03
N TRP A 166 -60.72 -7.38 -57.19
CA TRP A 166 -60.70 -8.45 -58.18
C TRP A 166 -61.64 -9.60 -57.84
N ASN A 167 -61.75 -9.97 -56.56
CA ASN A 167 -62.72 -10.98 -56.10
C ASN A 167 -64.17 -10.56 -56.41
N LYS A 168 -64.51 -9.27 -56.24
CA LYS A 168 -65.84 -8.73 -56.61
C LYS A 168 -66.12 -8.77 -58.12
N ARG A 169 -65.08 -8.79 -58.96
CA ARG A 169 -65.18 -8.85 -60.43
C ARG A 169 -65.20 -10.29 -60.98
N GLY A 170 -65.22 -11.29 -60.09
CA GLY A 170 -65.19 -12.71 -60.48
C GLY A 170 -63.80 -13.29 -60.69
N GLY A 171 -62.74 -12.56 -60.32
CA GLY A 171 -61.35 -12.98 -60.43
C GLY A 171 -60.47 -11.98 -61.18
N ALA A 172 -59.15 -12.07 -60.97
CA ALA A 172 -58.15 -11.28 -61.67
C ALA A 172 -57.76 -11.93 -63.01
N PRO A 173 -57.54 -11.16 -64.09
CA PRO A 173 -56.87 -11.64 -65.30
C PRO A 173 -55.47 -12.18 -64.98
N HIS A 174 -54.96 -13.11 -65.78
CA HIS A 174 -53.68 -13.79 -65.53
C HIS A 174 -52.52 -12.83 -65.22
N VAL A 175 -52.36 -11.76 -66.01
CA VAL A 175 -51.28 -10.77 -65.81
C VAL A 175 -51.38 -10.10 -64.43
N VAL A 176 -52.59 -9.76 -64.00
CA VAL A 176 -52.81 -9.11 -62.69
C VAL A 176 -52.68 -10.11 -61.55
N TYR A 177 -53.09 -11.36 -61.78
CA TYR A 177 -52.85 -12.43 -60.81
C TYR A 177 -51.35 -12.67 -60.58
N ASP A 178 -50.54 -12.66 -61.64
CA ASP A 178 -49.08 -12.79 -61.53
C ASP A 178 -48.46 -11.61 -60.74
N GLU A 179 -48.96 -10.39 -60.92
CA GLU A 179 -48.55 -9.22 -60.14
C GLU A 179 -48.92 -9.36 -58.66
N LEU A 180 -50.15 -9.80 -58.35
CA LEU A 180 -50.58 -10.08 -56.97
C LEU A 180 -49.74 -11.17 -56.30
N GLN A 181 -49.31 -12.19 -57.04
CA GLN A 181 -48.43 -13.22 -56.50
C GLN A 181 -47.02 -12.68 -56.18
N LYS A 182 -46.52 -11.72 -56.97
CA LYS A 182 -45.24 -11.05 -56.65
C LYS A 182 -45.36 -10.18 -55.41
N GLU A 183 -46.41 -9.37 -55.31
CA GLU A 183 -46.67 -8.52 -54.14
C GLU A 183 -46.86 -9.36 -52.87
N GLN A 184 -47.54 -10.51 -52.97
CA GLN A 184 -47.64 -11.46 -51.87
C GLN A 184 -46.26 -11.99 -51.43
N ALA A 185 -45.40 -12.37 -52.38
CA ALA A 185 -44.04 -12.84 -52.07
C ALA A 185 -43.17 -11.74 -51.45
N GLU A 186 -43.33 -10.48 -51.87
CA GLU A 186 -42.65 -9.33 -51.26
C GLU A 186 -43.12 -9.10 -49.81
N LEU A 187 -44.43 -9.21 -49.54
CA LEU A 187 -44.98 -9.14 -48.18
C LEU A 187 -44.47 -10.28 -47.28
N ASP A 188 -44.36 -11.49 -47.81
CA ASP A 188 -43.80 -12.64 -47.08
C ASP A 188 -42.33 -12.38 -46.71
N GLU A 189 -41.54 -11.78 -47.62
CA GLU A 189 -40.15 -11.41 -47.38
C GLU A 189 -40.03 -10.31 -46.30
N PHE A 190 -40.94 -9.33 -46.27
CA PHE A 190 -41.01 -8.35 -45.18
C PHE A 190 -41.21 -9.01 -43.81
N VAL A 191 -42.08 -10.00 -43.72
CA VAL A 191 -42.31 -10.74 -42.47
C VAL A 191 -41.05 -11.47 -42.01
N ILE A 192 -40.32 -12.09 -42.94
CA ILE A 192 -39.04 -12.75 -42.65
C ILE A 192 -38.01 -11.74 -42.11
N GLN A 193 -37.88 -10.57 -42.75
CA GLN A 193 -36.96 -9.53 -42.33
C GLN A 193 -37.30 -8.97 -40.95
N ILE A 194 -38.57 -8.64 -40.68
CA ILE A 194 -39.03 -8.16 -39.38
C ILE A 194 -38.72 -9.18 -38.28
N ASN A 195 -39.04 -10.46 -38.51
CA ASN A 195 -38.76 -11.52 -37.54
C ASN A 195 -37.25 -11.69 -37.29
N SER A 196 -36.42 -11.55 -38.32
CA SER A 196 -34.96 -11.56 -38.18
C SER A 196 -34.47 -10.39 -37.31
N PHE A 197 -35.00 -9.18 -37.49
CA PHE A 197 -34.63 -8.03 -36.65
C PHE A 197 -35.07 -8.19 -35.20
N ILE A 198 -36.28 -8.72 -34.96
CA ILE A 198 -36.77 -9.03 -33.61
C ILE A 198 -35.87 -10.08 -32.93
N ALA A 199 -35.45 -11.12 -33.66
CA ALA A 199 -34.54 -12.13 -33.13
C ALA A 199 -33.19 -11.51 -32.71
N GLN A 200 -32.59 -10.69 -33.57
CA GLN A 200 -31.35 -9.97 -33.24
C GLN A 200 -31.53 -9.02 -32.05
N GLN A 201 -32.67 -8.34 -31.95
CA GLN A 201 -32.98 -7.46 -30.82
C GLN A 201 -33.09 -8.22 -29.49
N ASN A 202 -33.70 -9.42 -29.50
CA ASN A 202 -33.74 -10.30 -28.33
C ASN A 202 -32.34 -10.79 -27.91
N GLU A 203 -31.45 -11.03 -28.87
CA GLU A 203 -30.05 -11.34 -28.56
C GLU A 203 -29.34 -10.17 -27.88
N LEU A 204 -29.55 -8.93 -28.34
CA LEU A 204 -29.00 -7.74 -27.70
C LEU A 204 -29.51 -7.58 -26.26
N ALA A 205 -30.81 -7.76 -26.03
CA ALA A 205 -31.39 -7.74 -24.68
C ALA A 205 -30.76 -8.80 -23.77
N THR A 206 -30.53 -10.00 -24.30
CA THR A 206 -29.87 -11.09 -23.57
C THR A 206 -28.44 -10.71 -23.17
N ARG A 207 -27.67 -10.14 -24.09
CA ARG A 207 -26.29 -9.70 -23.81
C ARG A 207 -26.24 -8.57 -22.78
N ILE A 208 -27.15 -7.61 -22.88
CA ILE A 208 -27.27 -6.51 -21.90
C ILE A 208 -27.53 -7.08 -20.49
N ASN A 209 -28.43 -8.05 -20.35
CA ASN A 209 -28.69 -8.69 -19.06
C ASN A 209 -27.46 -9.45 -18.55
N GLN A 210 -26.74 -10.16 -19.42
CA GLN A 210 -25.50 -10.86 -19.06
C GLN A 210 -24.40 -9.91 -18.57
N LEU A 211 -24.28 -8.71 -19.15
CA LEU A 211 -23.36 -7.70 -18.66
C LEU A 211 -23.73 -7.22 -17.26
N ALA A 212 -25.02 -7.00 -16.99
CA ALA A 212 -25.49 -6.61 -15.66
C ALA A 212 -25.23 -7.72 -14.61
N ASP A 213 -25.40 -8.99 -15.00
CA ASP A 213 -25.07 -10.13 -14.13
C ASP A 213 -23.56 -10.19 -13.85
N THR A 214 -22.74 -9.99 -14.87
CA THR A 214 -21.26 -9.96 -14.75
C THR A 214 -20.81 -8.84 -13.82
N GLU A 215 -21.32 -7.62 -14.00
CA GLU A 215 -21.05 -6.49 -13.12
C GLU A 215 -21.40 -6.82 -11.65
N SER A 216 -22.58 -7.40 -11.43
CA SER A 216 -23.02 -7.78 -10.09
C SER A 216 -22.10 -8.82 -9.45
N GLU A 217 -21.68 -9.84 -10.21
CA GLU A 217 -20.78 -10.88 -9.74
C GLU A 217 -19.40 -10.32 -9.38
N THR A 218 -18.79 -9.53 -10.26
CA THR A 218 -17.45 -8.93 -10.01
C THR A 218 -17.47 -8.02 -8.78
N VAL A 219 -18.53 -7.21 -8.61
CA VAL A 219 -18.71 -6.37 -7.41
C VAL A 219 -18.92 -7.20 -6.15
N GLN A 220 -19.67 -8.31 -6.22
CA GLN A 220 -19.88 -9.19 -5.07
C GLN A 220 -18.59 -9.86 -4.60
N ILE A 221 -17.77 -10.37 -5.53
CA ILE A 221 -16.48 -11.00 -5.22
C ILE A 221 -15.56 -10.01 -4.51
N PHE A 222 -15.44 -8.78 -5.02
CA PHE A 222 -14.62 -7.76 -4.36
C PHE A 222 -15.13 -7.42 -2.96
N ASN A 223 -16.44 -7.23 -2.81
CA ASN A 223 -17.06 -6.94 -1.51
C ASN A 223 -16.85 -8.08 -0.50
N GLU A 224 -16.81 -9.33 -0.95
CA GLU A 224 -16.49 -10.48 -0.11
C GLU A 224 -15.04 -10.43 0.39
N GLY A 225 -14.07 -10.16 -0.48
CA GLY A 225 -12.67 -9.98 -0.07
C GLY A 225 -12.48 -8.83 0.93
N VAL A 226 -13.19 -7.71 0.74
CA VAL A 226 -13.19 -6.59 1.70
C VAL A 226 -13.79 -7.01 3.04
N ARG A 227 -14.88 -7.79 3.06
CA ARG A 227 -15.46 -8.30 4.31
C ARG A 227 -14.50 -9.24 5.04
N GLU A 228 -13.90 -10.20 4.33
CA GLU A 228 -12.93 -11.13 4.90
C GLU A 228 -11.76 -10.39 5.55
N PHE A 229 -11.24 -9.36 4.87
CA PHE A 229 -10.20 -8.51 5.44
C PHE A 229 -10.64 -7.79 6.71
N ASN A 230 -11.83 -7.17 6.68
CA ASN A 230 -12.34 -6.45 7.84
C ASN A 230 -12.58 -7.39 9.03
N GLU A 231 -13.08 -8.60 8.80
CA GLU A 231 -13.31 -9.61 9.84
C GLU A 231 -12.00 -10.12 10.45
N ASN A 232 -10.95 -10.27 9.64
CA ASN A 232 -9.67 -10.83 10.07
C ASN A 232 -8.68 -9.79 10.65
N TYR A 233 -8.75 -8.52 10.21
CA TYR A 233 -7.70 -7.53 10.50
C TYR A 233 -8.21 -6.21 11.12
N VAL A 234 -9.49 -5.82 10.95
CA VAL A 234 -9.98 -4.48 11.38
C VAL A 234 -10.36 -4.41 12.86
N VAL A 235 -10.14 -5.46 13.66
CA VAL A 235 -10.45 -5.46 15.11
C VAL A 235 -9.24 -5.81 15.96
N ARG A 236 -8.19 -4.99 15.93
CA ARG A 236 -7.19 -4.94 17.03
C ARG A 236 -6.67 -3.52 17.26
N GLU A 237 -7.47 -2.70 17.94
CA GLU A 237 -7.06 -1.42 18.56
C GLU A 237 -5.88 -1.54 19.56
N ASN A 238 -5.38 -2.76 19.80
CA ASN A 238 -4.34 -3.06 20.79
C ASN A 238 -2.95 -3.36 20.18
N TYR A 239 -2.79 -3.31 18.86
CA TYR A 239 -1.45 -3.13 18.32
C TYR A 239 -1.19 -1.63 18.33
N GLU A 240 -0.63 -1.14 19.43
CA GLU A 240 0.05 0.14 19.42
C GLU A 240 1.14 0.04 18.34
N GLU A 241 0.81 0.57 17.16
CA GLU A 241 1.56 1.08 16.00
C GLU A 241 3.11 0.98 15.97
N GLU A 242 3.71 -0.10 16.46
CA GLU A 242 5.15 -0.30 16.42
C GLU A 242 5.51 -1.07 15.14
N GLN A 243 5.83 -0.34 14.06
CA GLN A 243 6.35 -0.92 12.82
C GLN A 243 7.69 -1.63 13.03
N GLY A 244 8.45 -1.15 14.02
CA GLY A 244 9.69 -1.75 14.52
C GLY A 244 9.90 -1.44 16.00
N ILE A 245 10.84 -2.15 16.62
CA ILE A 245 11.23 -1.90 18.01
C ILE A 245 12.75 -2.05 18.15
N TYR A 246 13.40 -1.00 18.62
CA TYR A 246 14.74 -1.04 19.19
C TYR A 246 14.72 -1.55 20.64
N GLY A 247 15.42 -2.66 20.87
CA GLY A 247 15.76 -3.21 22.20
C GLY A 247 17.18 -2.83 22.63
N LEU A 248 17.73 -3.51 23.64
CA LEU A 248 19.07 -3.21 24.14
C LEU A 248 20.19 -3.35 23.09
N ASP A 249 20.13 -4.39 22.28
CA ASP A 249 21.13 -4.77 21.26
C ASP A 249 20.47 -5.35 20.00
N THR A 250 19.17 -5.12 19.83
CA THR A 250 18.38 -5.67 18.72
C THR A 250 17.46 -4.62 18.13
N ILE A 251 17.23 -4.69 16.82
CA ILE A 251 16.12 -4.02 16.16
C ILE A 251 15.26 -5.11 15.55
N ASN A 252 13.96 -5.13 15.85
CA ASN A 252 13.02 -6.04 15.21
C ASN A 252 12.07 -5.22 14.34
N VAL A 253 12.13 -5.45 13.03
CA VAL A 253 11.20 -4.90 12.03
C VAL A 253 10.02 -5.86 11.89
N TYR A 254 8.82 -5.34 12.04
CA TYR A 254 7.58 -6.11 11.98
C TYR A 254 6.69 -5.74 10.82
N GLN A 255 6.69 -4.47 10.39
CA GLN A 255 5.82 -3.99 9.33
C GLN A 255 6.47 -2.84 8.55
N PHE A 256 6.27 -2.83 7.23
CA PHE A 256 6.49 -1.66 6.39
C PHE A 256 5.61 -1.76 5.12
N ASP A 257 5.25 -0.61 4.56
CA ASP A 257 4.38 -0.54 3.39
C ASP A 257 5.15 -0.70 2.07
N ASP A 258 6.33 -0.09 1.98
CA ASP A 258 7.21 -0.13 0.81
C ASP A 258 8.69 0.10 1.20
N GLN A 259 9.57 0.12 0.20
CA GLN A 259 11.02 0.29 0.41
C GLN A 259 11.36 1.61 1.12
N SER A 260 10.64 2.68 0.82
CA SER A 260 10.94 3.97 1.43
C SER A 260 10.42 4.06 2.86
N ASP A 261 9.29 3.42 3.15
CA ASP A 261 8.81 3.24 4.51
C ASP A 261 9.82 2.44 5.34
N LEU A 262 10.38 1.38 4.76
CA LEU A 262 11.43 0.59 5.40
C LEU A 262 12.68 1.43 5.73
N ILE A 263 13.14 2.28 4.81
CA ILE A 263 14.28 3.18 5.06
C ILE A 263 13.98 4.12 6.22
N SER A 264 12.79 4.75 6.23
CA SER A 264 12.39 5.68 7.28
C SER A 264 12.29 4.99 8.64
N LEU A 265 11.70 3.79 8.68
CA LEU A 265 11.62 2.95 9.87
C LEU A 265 13.00 2.59 10.39
N LEU A 266 13.88 2.08 9.54
CA LEU A 266 15.25 1.73 9.94
C LEU A 266 16.00 2.95 10.45
N ALA A 267 15.84 4.12 9.82
CA ALA A 267 16.46 5.36 10.28
C ALA A 267 15.93 5.75 11.68
N HIS A 268 14.64 5.58 11.96
CA HIS A 268 14.06 5.79 13.29
C HIS A 268 14.69 4.88 14.35
N GLU A 269 14.73 3.58 14.10
CA GLU A 269 15.28 2.61 15.06
C GLU A 269 16.79 2.77 15.27
N LEU A 270 17.53 3.12 14.21
CA LEU A 270 18.94 3.50 14.33
C LEU A 270 19.11 4.79 15.16
N GLY A 271 18.17 5.74 15.09
CA GLY A 271 18.14 6.89 15.98
C GLY A 271 18.04 6.50 17.46
N HIS A 272 17.22 5.50 17.78
CA HIS A 272 17.18 4.92 19.13
C HIS A 272 18.49 4.22 19.51
N ALA A 273 19.17 3.56 18.58
CA ALA A 273 20.51 2.99 18.81
C ALA A 273 21.56 4.08 19.12
N LEU A 274 21.44 5.27 18.54
CA LEU A 274 22.23 6.45 18.90
C LEU A 274 21.79 7.07 20.24
N GLY A 275 20.71 6.56 20.83
CA GLY A 275 20.10 6.94 22.11
C GLY A 275 19.30 8.23 22.05
N LEU A 276 18.60 8.44 20.93
CA LEU A 276 17.58 9.47 20.79
C LEU A 276 16.25 8.95 21.30
N ASP A 277 15.51 9.83 21.98
CA ASP A 277 14.10 9.58 22.33
C ASP A 277 13.19 10.06 21.20
N HIS A 278 11.91 9.74 21.30
CA HIS A 278 10.89 10.26 20.40
C HIS A 278 10.85 11.80 20.40
N SER A 279 10.52 12.35 19.24
CA SER A 279 10.36 13.77 18.98
C SER A 279 8.88 14.12 18.86
N ASP A 280 8.48 15.28 19.39
CA ASP A 280 7.11 15.79 19.24
C ASP A 280 6.87 16.47 17.86
N ASP A 281 7.93 16.78 17.10
CA ASP A 281 7.81 17.30 15.73
C ASP A 281 7.27 16.21 14.77
N PRO A 282 6.06 16.36 14.20
CA PRO A 282 5.45 15.37 13.31
C PRO A 282 6.22 15.09 12.03
N GLN A 283 7.14 15.97 11.61
CA GLN A 283 8.01 15.78 10.45
C GLN A 283 9.37 15.18 10.82
N SER A 284 9.62 14.93 12.11
CA SER A 284 10.87 14.31 12.55
C SER A 284 10.90 12.83 12.18
N VAL A 285 12.06 12.33 11.77
CA VAL A 285 12.27 10.87 11.65
C VAL A 285 12.02 10.16 12.99
N MET A 286 12.30 10.82 14.13
CA MET A 286 12.06 10.28 15.48
C MET A 286 10.62 10.50 15.99
N TYR A 287 9.67 10.89 15.15
CA TYR A 287 8.28 11.01 15.59
C TYR A 287 7.68 9.61 15.83
N PRO A 288 6.97 9.38 16.95
CA PRO A 288 6.63 8.03 17.44
C PRO A 288 5.69 7.23 16.56
N LYS A 289 4.95 7.89 15.65
CA LYS A 289 3.90 7.25 14.86
C LYS A 289 4.02 7.67 13.40
N LYS A 290 4.02 6.69 12.49
CA LYS A 290 3.93 6.99 11.07
C LYS A 290 2.74 7.91 10.80
N ASN A 291 2.96 8.99 10.06
CA ASN A 291 1.88 9.92 9.72
C ASN A 291 2.06 10.52 8.32
N GLU A 292 0.97 11.04 7.77
CA GLU A 292 0.91 11.61 6.41
C GLU A 292 1.84 12.81 6.19
N ARG A 293 2.37 13.44 7.25
CA ARG A 293 3.30 14.58 7.15
C ARG A 293 4.76 14.14 7.05
N GLN A 294 5.06 12.86 7.29
CA GLN A 294 6.35 12.25 7.01
C GLN A 294 6.39 11.79 5.55
N VAL A 295 6.33 12.75 4.63
CA VAL A 295 6.52 12.48 3.20
C VAL A 295 8.03 12.34 2.93
N ILE A 296 8.37 11.43 2.04
CA ILE A 296 9.74 11.17 1.59
C ILE A 296 10.29 12.45 0.96
N GLY A 297 11.36 13.00 1.54
CA GLY A 297 11.98 14.27 1.12
C GLY A 297 11.66 15.48 2.00
N GLU A 298 10.62 15.42 2.84
CA GLU A 298 10.30 16.44 3.86
C GLU A 298 10.57 15.97 5.29
N THR A 299 10.55 14.66 5.50
CA THR A 299 10.96 14.03 6.75
C THR A 299 12.42 14.42 7.04
N ARG A 300 12.67 14.89 8.25
CA ARG A 300 13.95 15.51 8.63
C ARG A 300 14.42 15.04 9.98
N ILE A 301 15.69 15.25 10.25
CA ILE A 301 16.18 15.18 11.62
C ILE A 301 15.81 16.49 12.31
N SER A 302 15.04 16.40 13.41
CA SER A 302 14.65 17.59 14.16
C SER A 302 15.87 18.29 14.77
N SER A 303 15.76 19.60 15.01
CA SER A 303 16.82 20.36 15.67
C SER A 303 17.14 19.82 17.07
N GLN A 304 16.14 19.25 17.75
CA GLN A 304 16.30 18.59 19.05
C GLN A 304 17.13 17.30 18.93
N SER A 305 16.80 16.42 17.97
CA SER A 305 17.59 15.22 17.69
C SER A 305 19.03 15.58 17.33
N MET A 306 19.25 16.60 16.49
CA MET A 306 20.60 17.08 16.15
C MET A 306 21.38 17.61 17.37
N GLN A 307 20.74 18.33 18.29
CA GLN A 307 21.40 18.83 19.50
C GLN A 307 21.84 17.67 20.41
N VAL A 308 21.00 16.65 20.57
CA VAL A 308 21.35 15.46 21.35
C VAL A 308 22.51 14.71 20.71
N LEU A 309 22.47 14.49 19.39
CA LEU A 309 23.56 13.84 18.66
C LEU A 309 24.88 14.59 18.77
N LYS A 310 24.88 15.90 18.51
CA LYS A 310 26.09 16.73 18.64
C LYS A 310 26.70 16.64 20.03
N LYS A 311 25.86 16.69 21.07
CA LYS A 311 26.29 16.53 22.46
C LYS A 311 26.93 15.16 22.70
N ARG A 312 26.33 14.07 22.20
CA ARG A 312 26.89 12.71 22.31
C ARG A 312 28.18 12.54 21.50
N CYS A 313 28.32 13.26 20.39
CA CYS A 313 29.52 13.24 19.56
C CYS A 313 30.62 14.21 20.02
N ASN A 314 30.41 14.93 21.14
CA ASN A 314 31.28 16.02 21.59
C ASN A 314 31.55 17.08 20.49
N LEU A 315 30.57 17.28 19.61
CA LEU A 315 30.55 18.31 18.58
C LEU A 315 29.84 19.57 19.11
N LYS A 316 30.31 20.74 18.68
CA LYS A 316 29.76 22.03 19.11
C LYS A 316 28.46 22.42 18.40
#